data_AF-A0A9W7Y3M9-F1
#
_entry.id   AF-A0A9W7Y3M9-F1
#
_cell.length_a   1.000
_cell.length_b   1.000
_cell.length_c   1.000
_cell.angle_alpha   90.00
_cell.angle_beta   90.00
_cell.angle_gamma   90.00
#
_symmetry.space_group_name_H-M   'P 1'
#
loop_
_entity.id
_entity.type
_entity.pdbx_description
1 polymer ?
#
loop_
_entity_poly.entity_id
_entity_poly.type
_entity_poly.pdbx_seq_one_letter_code
_entity_poly.pdbx_strand_id
1 'polypeptide(L)'
;MNSAQLYALASSLRPGETLSPAEVNFIIQRELYKVEHKGHEGKHMVMFLIFIGVLAMLPSTVKLWRQHHPTSYRLVSMGSISLIPPYFALANKYYRFVVIWLIYTVLNLYVLYLATRQPLQARTPRRVYQWFALINKLSYGVFVVGFVLFLLSFFNVAPGLTDTESFLSLCMLILFYGLYFGLMSRDLVGLCTDKIAATLGYSGSEQHLPTKTLPHDVCCICGDGLGNEDANAVREPTHKLSCQHVFHATCIRGWCVVGKKDMCPFCREKVDLETFKQNPWDKQELFYVTAIEYMRFFIAFKASDSGG
;
A
#
# COMPACT_ATOMS: atom_id res chain seq x y z
N MET A 1 -39.21 39.33 -6.61
CA MET A 1 -40.26 39.70 -7.58
C MET A 1 -41.60 39.52 -6.91
N ASN A 2 -42.51 40.48 -7.06
CA ASN A 2 -43.87 40.35 -6.54
C ASN A 2 -44.71 39.42 -7.45
N SER A 3 -45.79 38.82 -6.93
CA SER A 3 -46.63 37.86 -7.66
C SER A 3 -47.10 38.39 -9.02
N ALA A 4 -47.55 39.64 -9.10
CA ALA A 4 -47.95 40.27 -10.37
C ALA A 4 -46.83 40.33 -11.43
N GLN A 5 -45.57 40.49 -11.02
CA GLN A 5 -44.43 40.51 -11.93
C GLN A 5 -44.09 39.11 -12.46
N LEU A 6 -44.29 38.07 -11.64
CA LEU A 6 -44.11 36.68 -12.04
C LEU A 6 -45.16 36.27 -13.09
N TYR A 7 -46.43 36.63 -12.87
CA TYR A 7 -47.50 36.39 -13.84
C TYR A 7 -47.29 37.13 -15.15
N ALA A 8 -46.87 38.40 -15.10
CA ALA A 8 -46.53 39.17 -16.30
C ALA A 8 -45.40 38.51 -17.10
N LEU A 9 -44.33 38.07 -16.43
CA LEU A 9 -43.22 37.36 -17.08
C LEU A 9 -43.68 36.03 -17.70
N ALA A 10 -44.46 35.23 -16.99
CA ALA A 10 -44.98 33.96 -17.53
C ALA A 10 -45.93 34.16 -18.72
N SER A 11 -46.81 35.16 -18.68
CA SER A 11 -47.69 35.52 -19.80
C SER A 11 -46.93 36.06 -21.02
N SER A 12 -45.79 36.72 -20.81
CA SER A 12 -44.93 37.18 -21.91
C SER A 12 -44.20 36.04 -22.62
N LEU A 13 -43.90 34.97 -21.90
CA LEU A 13 -43.25 33.76 -22.42
C LEU A 13 -44.23 32.82 -23.16
N ARG A 14 -45.53 32.91 -22.84
CA ARG A 14 -46.62 32.19 -23.53
C ARG A 14 -47.83 33.11 -23.74
N PRO A 15 -47.81 33.93 -24.79
CA PRO A 15 -48.91 34.84 -25.07
C PRO A 15 -50.18 34.07 -25.47
N GLY A 16 -51.31 34.38 -24.84
CA GLY A 16 -52.64 33.84 -25.19
C GLY A 16 -53.13 32.67 -24.34
N GLU A 17 -52.36 32.19 -23.36
CA GLU A 17 -52.72 31.06 -22.49
C GLU A 17 -53.16 31.55 -21.09
N THR A 18 -54.29 31.05 -20.56
CA THR A 18 -54.71 31.34 -19.18
C THR A 18 -53.96 30.41 -18.23
N LEU A 19 -52.94 30.93 -17.55
CA LEU A 19 -52.02 30.14 -16.73
C LEU A 19 -52.48 30.04 -15.27
N SER A 20 -52.51 28.82 -14.73
CA SER A 20 -52.75 28.57 -13.31
C SER A 20 -51.52 28.96 -12.45
N PRO A 21 -51.69 29.19 -11.13
CA PRO A 21 -50.57 29.55 -10.24
C PRO A 21 -49.41 28.55 -10.21
N ALA A 22 -49.71 27.25 -10.37
CA ALA A 22 -48.70 26.21 -10.41
C ALA A 22 -47.89 26.25 -11.72
N GLU A 23 -48.54 26.51 -12.85
CA GLU A 23 -47.90 26.60 -14.17
C GLU A 23 -47.00 27.82 -14.29
N VAL A 24 -47.42 28.96 -13.72
CA VAL A 24 -46.58 30.18 -13.66
C VAL A 24 -45.29 29.91 -12.90
N ASN A 25 -45.37 29.28 -11.73
CA ASN A 25 -44.18 28.91 -10.95
C ASN A 25 -43.28 27.93 -11.71
N PHE A 26 -43.86 26.93 -12.38
CA PHE A 26 -43.10 25.97 -13.18
C PHE A 26 -42.36 26.63 -14.35
N ILE A 27 -43.02 27.53 -15.09
CA ILE A 27 -42.43 28.25 -16.22
C ILE A 27 -41.25 29.11 -15.73
N ILE A 28 -41.43 29.83 -14.63
CA ILE A 28 -40.40 30.71 -14.09
C ILE A 28 -39.24 29.90 -13.52
N GLN A 29 -39.50 28.83 -12.78
CA GLN A 29 -38.44 27.91 -12.32
C GLN A 29 -37.66 27.33 -13.49
N ARG A 30 -38.34 26.96 -14.59
CA ARG A 30 -37.68 26.45 -15.79
C ARG A 30 -36.81 27.50 -16.47
N GLU A 31 -37.25 28.74 -16.58
CA GLU A 31 -36.45 29.82 -17.17
C GLU A 31 -35.29 30.24 -16.26
N LEU A 32 -35.50 30.27 -14.94
CA LEU A 32 -34.42 30.48 -13.97
C LEU A 32 -33.37 29.36 -14.07
N TYR A 33 -33.79 28.10 -14.13
CA TYR A 33 -32.91 26.95 -14.34
C TYR A 33 -32.13 27.07 -15.67
N LYS A 34 -32.78 27.48 -16.77
CA LYS A 34 -32.10 27.71 -18.05
C LYS A 34 -31.09 28.85 -17.99
N VAL A 35 -31.37 29.94 -17.27
CA VAL A 35 -30.44 31.06 -17.09
C VAL A 35 -29.25 30.64 -16.24
N GLU A 36 -29.48 29.92 -15.14
CA GLU A 36 -28.45 29.34 -14.27
C GLU A 36 -27.52 28.39 -15.05
N HIS A 37 -28.08 27.59 -15.97
CA HIS A 37 -27.32 26.64 -16.78
C HIS A 37 -26.84 27.16 -18.14
N LYS A 38 -27.11 28.43 -18.48
CA LYS A 38 -26.69 29.01 -19.75
C LYS A 38 -25.16 29.13 -19.79
N GLY A 39 -24.52 28.32 -20.62
CA GLY A 39 -23.04 28.25 -20.73
C GLY A 39 -22.35 27.37 -19.68
N HIS A 40 -23.10 26.72 -18.80
CA HIS A 40 -22.58 25.74 -17.84
C HIS A 40 -22.13 24.44 -18.54
N GLU A 41 -22.81 24.03 -19.62
CA GLU A 41 -22.45 22.88 -20.45
C GLU A 41 -21.04 23.02 -21.06
N GLY A 42 -20.66 24.23 -21.50
CA GLY A 42 -19.31 24.50 -22.02
C GLY A 42 -18.23 24.35 -20.95
N LYS A 43 -18.51 24.73 -19.70
CA LYS A 43 -17.57 24.55 -18.57
C LYS A 43 -17.44 23.08 -18.17
N HIS A 44 -18.53 22.32 -18.16
CA HIS A 44 -18.49 20.88 -17.94
C HIS A 44 -17.69 20.16 -19.04
N MET A 45 -17.87 20.55 -20.30
CA MET A 45 -17.11 20.00 -21.42
C MET A 45 -15.61 20.30 -21.27
N VAL A 46 -15.24 21.53 -20.89
CA VAL A 46 -13.82 21.89 -20.65
C VAL A 46 -13.24 21.09 -19.48
N MET A 47 -13.95 20.98 -18.34
CA MET A 47 -13.49 20.15 -17.20
C MET A 47 -13.32 18.67 -17.59
N PHE A 48 -14.24 18.14 -18.41
CA PHE A 48 -14.19 16.77 -18.91
C PHE A 48 -13.01 16.55 -19.86
N LEU A 49 -12.75 17.49 -20.78
CA LEU A 49 -11.60 17.42 -21.69
C LEU A 49 -10.26 17.53 -20.94
N ILE A 50 -10.18 18.41 -19.92
CA ILE A 50 -9.02 18.49 -19.03
C ILE A 50 -8.85 17.17 -18.29
N PHE A 51 -9.92 16.59 -17.76
CA PHE A 51 -9.89 15.31 -17.04
C PHE A 51 -9.40 14.17 -17.94
N ILE A 52 -9.94 14.03 -19.16
CA ILE A 52 -9.46 13.05 -20.15
C ILE A 52 -7.98 13.28 -20.49
N GLY A 53 -7.59 14.54 -20.72
CA GLY A 53 -6.21 14.91 -20.99
C GLY A 53 -5.28 14.49 -19.85
N VAL A 54 -5.65 14.75 -18.60
CA VAL A 54 -4.91 14.32 -17.41
C VAL A 54 -4.86 12.79 -17.33
N LEU A 55 -5.98 12.08 -17.51
CA LEU A 55 -6.03 10.62 -17.48
C LEU A 55 -5.16 9.97 -18.58
N ALA A 56 -5.04 10.59 -19.75
CA ALA A 56 -4.18 10.08 -20.83
C ALA A 56 -2.69 10.39 -20.61
N MET A 57 -2.38 11.58 -20.08
CA MET A 57 -0.99 12.03 -19.87
C MET A 57 -0.36 11.43 -18.61
N LEU A 58 -1.11 11.32 -17.51
CA LEU A 58 -0.62 10.88 -16.21
C LEU A 58 0.08 9.49 -16.26
N PRO A 59 -0.48 8.45 -16.92
CA PRO A 59 0.19 7.15 -17.06
C PRO A 59 1.51 7.24 -17.81
N SER A 60 1.55 8.04 -18.89
CA SER A 60 2.72 8.23 -19.74
C SER A 60 3.85 8.95 -19.00
N THR A 61 3.51 10.03 -18.27
CA THR A 61 4.46 10.76 -17.43
C THR A 61 5.00 9.89 -16.31
N VAL A 62 4.15 9.10 -15.64
CA VAL A 62 4.57 8.16 -14.59
C VAL A 62 5.52 7.09 -15.14
N LYS A 63 5.23 6.55 -16.33
CA LYS A 63 6.10 5.57 -17.00
C LYS A 63 7.49 6.16 -17.30
N LEU A 64 7.54 7.35 -17.90
CA LEU A 64 8.79 8.06 -18.20
C LEU A 64 9.59 8.38 -16.93
N TRP A 65 8.90 8.83 -15.88
CA TRP A 65 9.52 9.17 -14.61
C TRP A 65 10.12 7.94 -13.91
N ARG A 66 9.43 6.81 -13.96
CA ARG A 66 9.94 5.53 -13.44
C ARG A 66 11.22 5.09 -14.17
N GLN A 67 11.32 5.32 -15.48
CA GLN A 67 12.49 4.96 -16.27
C GLN A 67 13.69 5.87 -15.99
N HIS A 68 13.49 7.19 -15.94
CA HIS A 68 14.59 8.15 -15.76
C HIS A 68 15.03 8.30 -14.31
N HIS A 69 14.11 8.23 -13.35
CA HIS A 69 14.39 8.47 -11.93
C HIS A 69 13.73 7.41 -11.01
N PRO A 70 14.15 6.14 -11.09
CA PRO A 70 13.52 5.03 -10.36
C PRO A 70 13.55 5.22 -8.84
N THR A 71 14.60 5.81 -8.29
CA THR A 71 14.74 6.08 -6.85
C THR A 71 13.70 7.10 -6.35
N SER A 72 13.51 8.19 -7.10
CA SER A 72 12.53 9.21 -6.71
C SER A 72 11.10 8.72 -6.87
N TYR A 73 10.82 7.99 -7.96
CA TYR A 73 9.50 7.37 -8.18
C TYR A 73 9.14 6.41 -7.05
N ARG A 74 10.09 5.57 -6.63
CA ARG A 74 9.88 4.63 -5.52
C ARG A 74 9.57 5.34 -4.22
N LEU A 75 10.30 6.40 -3.87
CA LEU A 75 10.09 7.14 -2.63
C LEU A 75 8.74 7.88 -2.64
N VAL A 76 8.41 8.55 -3.74
CA VAL A 76 7.13 9.27 -3.86
C VAL A 76 5.96 8.31 -3.89
N SER A 77 6.08 7.16 -4.58
CA SER A 77 5.04 6.13 -4.57
C SER A 77 4.81 5.55 -3.16
N MET A 78 5.86 5.34 -2.37
CA MET A 78 5.71 4.90 -0.98
C MET A 78 5.06 5.99 -0.11
N GLY A 79 5.49 7.24 -0.29
CA GLY A 79 4.93 8.39 0.41
C GLY A 79 3.45 8.63 0.07
N SER A 80 3.08 8.53 -1.21
CA SER A 80 1.70 8.72 -1.65
C SER A 80 0.77 7.64 -1.10
N ILE A 81 1.17 6.37 -1.15
CA ILE A 81 0.39 5.27 -0.56
C ILE A 81 0.22 5.47 0.96
N SER A 82 1.26 5.96 1.64
CA SER A 82 1.20 6.22 3.08
C SER A 82 0.29 7.39 3.44
N LEU A 83 0.36 8.50 2.69
CA LEU A 83 -0.25 9.78 3.06
C LEU A 83 -1.66 10.00 2.51
N ILE A 84 -2.04 9.36 1.40
CA ILE A 84 -3.36 9.58 0.79
C ILE A 84 -4.51 9.09 1.71
N PRO A 85 -4.52 7.86 2.23
CA PRO A 85 -5.59 7.40 3.13
C PRO A 85 -5.76 8.23 4.41
N PRO A 86 -4.71 8.61 5.17
CA PRO A 86 -4.88 9.44 6.36
C PRO A 86 -5.31 10.88 6.02
N TYR A 87 -4.94 11.42 4.86
CA TYR A 87 -5.45 12.71 4.39
C TYR A 87 -6.97 12.69 4.22
N PHE A 88 -7.51 11.67 3.54
CA PHE A 88 -8.95 11.49 3.41
C PHE A 88 -9.63 11.19 4.75
N ALA A 89 -8.99 10.40 5.62
CA ALA A 89 -9.52 10.10 6.95
C ALA A 89 -9.65 11.38 7.81
N LEU A 90 -8.67 12.28 7.74
CA LEU A 90 -8.72 13.56 8.46
C LEU A 90 -9.82 14.48 7.92
N ALA A 91 -9.95 14.56 6.58
CA ALA A 91 -11.01 15.33 5.93
C ALA A 91 -12.42 14.86 6.36
N ASN A 92 -12.59 13.55 6.56
CA ASN A 92 -13.85 12.93 6.99
C ASN A 92 -13.97 12.73 8.52
N LYS A 93 -13.07 13.30 9.33
CA LYS A 93 -13.06 13.21 10.80
C LYS A 93 -12.99 11.78 11.37
N TYR A 94 -12.38 10.83 10.65
CA TYR A 94 -12.14 9.46 11.13
C TYR A 94 -10.90 9.38 12.04
N TYR A 95 -10.98 9.96 13.24
CA TYR A 95 -9.84 10.07 14.16
C TYR A 95 -9.25 8.72 14.60
N ARG A 96 -10.07 7.66 14.70
CA ARG A 96 -9.60 6.32 15.09
C ARG A 96 -8.53 5.79 14.15
N PHE A 97 -8.73 5.94 12.84
CA PHE A 97 -7.76 5.52 11.82
C PHE A 97 -6.47 6.35 11.92
N VAL A 98 -6.61 7.67 12.08
CA VAL A 98 -5.45 8.59 12.16
C VAL A 98 -4.57 8.27 13.38
N VAL A 99 -5.17 7.97 14.54
CA VAL A 99 -4.41 7.59 15.74
C VAL A 99 -3.63 6.29 15.52
N ILE A 100 -4.28 5.24 15.00
CA ILE A 100 -3.63 3.95 14.72
C ILE A 100 -2.51 4.15 13.68
N TRP A 101 -2.78 4.93 12.63
CA TRP A 101 -1.80 5.27 11.61
C TRP A 101 -0.59 6.03 12.17
N LEU A 102 -0.81 6.99 13.07
CA LEU A 102 0.28 7.74 13.73
C LEU A 102 1.17 6.80 14.56
N ILE A 103 0.56 5.95 15.38
CA ILE A 103 1.30 4.96 16.19
C ILE A 103 2.11 4.04 15.29
N TYR A 104 1.48 3.50 14.24
CA TYR A 104 2.15 2.64 13.26
C TYR A 104 3.32 3.37 12.58
N THR A 105 3.13 4.62 12.16
CA THR A 105 4.15 5.42 11.49
C THR A 105 5.34 5.70 12.42
N VAL A 106 5.10 6.05 13.67
CA VAL A 106 6.17 6.28 14.67
C VAL A 106 6.97 5.01 14.92
N LEU A 107 6.30 3.86 15.11
CA LEU A 107 6.96 2.58 15.32
C LEU A 107 7.82 2.18 14.11
N ASN A 108 7.30 2.35 12.90
CA ASN A 108 8.05 2.03 11.68
C ASN A 108 9.19 3.02 11.41
N LEU A 109 9.04 4.30 11.77
CA LEU A 109 10.12 5.28 11.70
C LEU A 109 11.27 4.90 12.65
N TYR A 110 10.96 4.42 13.85
CA TYR A 110 11.97 3.90 14.78
C TYR A 110 12.70 2.67 14.22
N VAL A 111 11.98 1.72 13.61
CA VAL A 111 12.58 0.54 12.97
C VAL A 111 13.44 0.91 11.77
N LEU A 112 12.97 1.85 10.94
CA LEU A 112 13.72 2.37 9.80
C LEU A 112 14.99 3.09 10.26
N TYR A 113 14.89 3.87 11.34
CA TYR A 113 16.05 4.52 11.95
C TYR A 113 17.08 3.49 12.43
N LEU A 114 16.65 2.41 13.09
CA LEU A 114 17.54 1.32 13.49
C LEU A 114 18.22 0.65 12.28
N ALA A 115 17.50 0.46 11.17
CA ALA A 115 18.03 -0.13 9.94
C ALA A 115 18.98 0.79 9.15
N THR A 116 18.98 2.10 9.41
CA THR A 116 19.76 3.12 8.68
C THR A 116 20.98 3.64 9.44
N ARG A 117 21.07 3.37 10.75
CA ARG A 117 22.24 3.73 11.57
C ARG A 117 23.51 3.02 11.10
N GLN A 118 24.62 3.75 11.09
CA GLN A 118 25.96 3.22 10.84
C GLN A 118 26.86 3.48 12.07
N PRO A 119 27.58 2.48 12.62
CA PRO A 119 27.61 1.08 12.21
C PRO A 119 26.31 0.33 12.60
N LEU A 120 25.93 -0.66 11.78
CA LEU A 120 24.76 -1.51 12.04
C LEU A 120 25.09 -2.49 13.17
N GLN A 121 24.28 -2.51 14.23
CA GLN A 121 24.45 -3.50 15.30
C GLN A 121 24.05 -4.90 14.82
N ALA A 122 24.77 -5.90 15.33
CA ALA A 122 24.66 -7.27 14.86
C ALA A 122 23.23 -7.86 14.89
N ARG A 123 22.53 -7.67 16.01
CA ARG A 123 21.15 -8.16 16.20
C ARG A 123 20.07 -7.34 15.48
N THR A 124 20.42 -6.22 14.84
CA THR A 124 19.44 -5.30 14.24
C THR A 124 18.64 -5.93 13.10
N PRO A 125 19.25 -6.55 12.06
CA PRO A 125 18.50 -7.16 10.96
C PRO A 125 17.49 -8.19 11.44
N ARG A 126 17.83 -8.97 12.47
CA ARG A 126 16.92 -9.95 13.08
C ARG A 126 15.69 -9.26 13.66
N ARG A 127 15.87 -8.20 14.46
CA ARG A 127 14.75 -7.44 15.04
C ARG A 127 13.86 -6.81 13.97
N VAL A 128 14.48 -6.24 12.92
CA VAL A 128 13.77 -5.63 11.80
C VAL A 128 12.91 -6.67 11.07
N TYR A 129 13.50 -7.81 10.67
CA TYR A 129 12.73 -8.86 9.98
C TYR A 129 11.66 -9.49 10.85
N GLN A 130 11.92 -9.69 12.16
CA GLN A 130 10.91 -10.19 13.09
C GLN A 130 9.73 -9.22 13.25
N TRP A 131 10.00 -7.91 13.36
CA TRP A 131 8.97 -6.89 13.42
C TRP A 131 8.07 -6.90 12.17
N PHE A 132 8.67 -6.85 10.98
CA PHE A 132 7.89 -6.87 9.74
C PHE A 132 7.19 -8.20 9.49
N ALA A 133 7.78 -9.33 9.91
CA ALA A 133 7.09 -10.62 9.87
C ALA A 133 5.88 -10.66 10.79
N LEU A 134 5.96 -10.08 11.99
CA LEU A 134 4.83 -9.95 12.92
C LEU A 134 3.72 -9.08 12.33
N ILE A 135 4.06 -7.89 11.84
CA ILE A 135 3.09 -6.97 11.22
C ILE A 135 2.41 -7.62 10.01
N ASN A 136 3.17 -8.32 9.16
CA ASN A 136 2.60 -9.01 8.01
C ASN A 136 1.62 -10.12 8.41
N LYS A 137 1.96 -10.92 9.44
CA LYS A 137 1.05 -11.94 10.00
C LYS A 137 -0.20 -11.35 10.61
N LEU A 138 -0.08 -10.26 11.37
CA LEU A 138 -1.23 -9.56 11.95
C LEU A 138 -2.13 -8.97 10.87
N SER A 139 -1.54 -8.31 9.86
CA SER A 139 -2.28 -7.70 8.75
C SER A 139 -3.00 -8.76 7.91
N TYR A 140 -2.34 -9.89 7.65
CA TYR A 140 -2.95 -11.06 7.01
C TYR A 140 -4.11 -11.63 7.85
N GLY A 141 -3.92 -11.81 9.17
CA GLY A 141 -4.98 -12.29 10.06
C GLY A 141 -6.20 -11.38 10.07
N VAL A 142 -5.99 -10.06 10.18
CA VAL A 142 -7.06 -9.05 10.11
C VAL A 142 -7.78 -9.10 8.76
N PHE A 143 -7.05 -9.24 7.66
CA PHE A 143 -7.64 -9.40 6.33
C PHE A 143 -8.49 -10.66 6.22
N VAL A 144 -8.01 -11.81 6.68
CA VAL A 144 -8.76 -13.07 6.65
C VAL A 144 -10.03 -12.97 7.49
N VAL A 145 -9.95 -12.40 8.70
CA VAL A 145 -11.13 -12.16 9.55
C VAL A 145 -12.14 -11.26 8.83
N GLY A 146 -11.70 -10.14 8.28
CA GLY A 146 -12.57 -9.24 7.51
C GLY A 146 -13.20 -9.93 6.30
N PHE A 147 -12.44 -10.77 5.59
CA PHE A 147 -12.91 -11.51 4.42
C PHE A 147 -13.97 -12.55 4.78
N VAL A 148 -13.74 -13.32 5.86
CA VAL A 148 -14.72 -14.30 6.35
C VAL A 148 -16.00 -13.60 6.80
N LEU A 149 -15.90 -12.49 7.56
CA LEU A 149 -17.06 -11.71 7.98
C LEU A 149 -17.83 -11.12 6.79
N PHE A 150 -17.11 -10.63 5.77
CA PHE A 150 -17.71 -10.16 4.52
C PHE A 150 -18.46 -11.27 3.78
N LEU A 151 -17.89 -12.48 3.66
CA LEU A 151 -18.57 -13.61 3.04
C LEU A 151 -19.82 -14.03 3.82
N LEU A 152 -19.74 -14.08 5.16
CA LEU A 152 -20.90 -14.38 6.00
C LEU A 152 -22.02 -13.35 5.83
N SER A 153 -21.66 -12.06 5.69
CA SER A 153 -22.62 -10.99 5.36
C SER A 153 -23.24 -11.18 3.98
N PHE A 154 -22.44 -11.53 2.98
CA PHE A 154 -22.88 -11.66 1.59
C PHE A 154 -23.84 -12.84 1.39
N PHE A 155 -23.58 -13.98 2.02
CA PHE A 155 -24.44 -15.16 1.97
C PHE A 155 -25.64 -15.10 2.93
N ASN A 156 -25.80 -13.98 3.66
CA ASN A 156 -26.92 -13.75 4.58
C ASN A 156 -27.12 -14.92 5.56
N VAL A 157 -26.02 -15.41 6.16
CA VAL A 157 -26.02 -16.59 7.04
C VAL A 157 -26.75 -16.31 8.37
N ALA A 158 -26.99 -15.03 8.71
CA ALA A 158 -27.67 -14.60 9.92
C ALA A 158 -28.74 -13.53 9.61
N PRO A 159 -29.88 -13.90 8.98
CA PRO A 159 -30.95 -12.96 8.71
C PRO A 159 -31.56 -12.49 10.04
N GLY A 160 -31.26 -11.25 10.45
CA GLY A 160 -31.92 -10.58 11.58
C GLY A 160 -31.07 -10.26 12.82
N LEU A 161 -29.76 -10.56 12.83
CA LEU A 161 -28.91 -10.31 14.01
C LEU A 161 -28.28 -8.90 14.07
N THR A 162 -28.15 -8.20 12.94
CA THR A 162 -27.52 -6.86 12.86
C THR A 162 -28.05 -6.05 11.67
N ASP A 163 -28.06 -4.71 11.78
CA ASP A 163 -28.30 -3.81 10.63
C ASP A 163 -27.28 -4.11 9.51
N THR A 164 -27.77 -4.62 8.38
CA THR A 164 -26.94 -5.10 7.25
C THR A 164 -25.94 -4.05 6.76
N GLU A 165 -26.36 -2.78 6.71
CA GLU A 165 -25.53 -1.64 6.27
C GLU A 165 -24.34 -1.40 7.20
N SER A 166 -24.58 -1.34 8.52
CA SER A 166 -23.55 -1.11 9.53
C SER A 166 -22.57 -2.27 9.61
N PHE A 167 -23.06 -3.51 9.49
CA PHE A 167 -22.23 -4.70 9.51
C PHE A 167 -21.34 -4.79 8.26
N LEU A 168 -21.89 -4.53 7.08
CA LEU A 168 -21.11 -4.50 5.83
C LEU A 168 -20.03 -3.42 5.87
N SER A 169 -20.36 -2.22 6.38
CA SER A 169 -19.39 -1.14 6.57
C SER A 169 -18.23 -1.55 7.49
N LEU A 170 -18.54 -2.23 8.60
CA LEU A 170 -17.53 -2.75 9.52
C LEU A 170 -16.63 -3.81 8.86
N CYS A 171 -17.20 -4.76 8.12
CA CYS A 171 -16.44 -5.79 7.40
C CYS A 171 -15.47 -5.17 6.37
N MET A 172 -15.95 -4.19 5.59
CA MET A 172 -15.13 -3.47 4.62
C MET A 172 -14.02 -2.66 5.31
N LEU A 173 -14.31 -2.06 6.47
CA LEU A 173 -13.31 -1.36 7.27
C LEU A 173 -12.19 -2.30 7.73
N ILE A 174 -12.53 -3.47 8.28
CA ILE A 174 -11.55 -4.47 8.75
C ILE A 174 -10.69 -4.96 7.58
N LEU A 175 -11.31 -5.25 6.43
CA LEU A 175 -10.60 -5.61 5.19
C LEU A 175 -9.60 -4.53 4.77
N PHE A 176 -10.04 -3.28 4.74
CA PHE A 176 -9.20 -2.15 4.36
C PHE A 176 -8.02 -1.99 5.31
N TYR A 177 -8.21 -2.17 6.62
CA TYR A 177 -7.12 -2.12 7.60
C TYR A 177 -6.06 -3.20 7.34
N GLY A 178 -6.49 -4.45 7.14
CA GLY A 178 -5.57 -5.57 6.86
C GLY A 178 -4.79 -5.41 5.55
N LEU A 179 -5.43 -4.83 4.52
CA LEU A 179 -4.76 -4.54 3.25
C LEU A 179 -3.82 -3.34 3.35
N TYR A 180 -4.24 -2.25 3.97
CA TYR A 180 -3.48 -1.00 4.04
C TYR A 180 -2.18 -1.14 4.84
N PHE A 181 -2.25 -1.68 6.07
CA PHE A 181 -1.06 -1.89 6.89
C PHE A 181 -0.16 -3.00 6.32
N GLY A 182 -0.74 -3.98 5.62
CA GLY A 182 -0.02 -4.99 4.86
C GLY A 182 0.80 -4.40 3.71
N LEU A 183 0.15 -3.57 2.89
CA LEU A 183 0.77 -2.83 1.79
C LEU A 183 1.93 -1.97 2.29
N MET A 184 1.71 -1.19 3.36
CA MET A 184 2.75 -0.35 3.96
C MET A 184 3.93 -1.16 4.49
N SER A 185 3.67 -2.24 5.23
CA SER A 185 4.71 -3.12 5.77
C SER A 185 5.58 -3.71 4.67
N ARG A 186 4.96 -4.13 3.54
CA ARG A 186 5.66 -4.74 2.40
C ARG A 186 6.63 -3.77 1.72
N ASP A 187 6.27 -2.51 1.59
CA ASP A 187 7.16 -1.51 0.98
C ASP A 187 8.27 -1.05 1.95
N LEU A 188 7.94 -0.88 3.23
CA LEU A 188 8.91 -0.51 4.25
C LEU A 188 9.99 -1.57 4.46
N VAL A 189 9.62 -2.86 4.47
CA VAL A 189 10.62 -3.93 4.65
C VAL A 189 11.56 -4.03 3.45
N GLY A 190 11.09 -3.78 2.23
CA GLY A 190 11.94 -3.70 1.04
C GLY A 190 12.98 -2.58 1.18
N LEU A 191 12.54 -1.39 1.61
CA LEU A 191 13.44 -0.27 1.86
C LEU A 191 14.45 -0.55 2.98
N CYS A 192 14.01 -1.15 4.09
CA CYS A 192 14.91 -1.53 5.19
C CYS A 192 15.94 -2.57 4.74
N THR A 193 15.51 -3.57 3.96
CA THR A 193 16.39 -4.61 3.42
C THR A 193 17.44 -4.01 2.49
N ASP A 194 17.06 -3.09 1.60
CA ASP A 194 17.99 -2.37 0.72
C ASP A 194 19.03 -1.56 1.52
N LYS A 195 18.61 -0.90 2.61
CA LYS A 195 19.51 -0.13 3.47
C LYS A 195 20.45 -1.00 4.29
N ILE A 196 19.97 -2.13 4.80
CA ILE A 196 20.80 -3.16 5.44
C ILE A 196 21.82 -3.69 4.42
N ALA A 197 21.37 -4.04 3.21
CA ALA A 197 22.23 -4.54 2.11
C ALA A 197 23.34 -3.55 1.73
N ALA A 198 23.01 -2.25 1.65
CA ALA A 198 23.96 -1.19 1.39
C ALA A 198 24.99 -1.02 2.53
N THR A 199 24.53 -1.10 3.78
CA THR A 199 25.39 -0.95 4.97
C THR A 199 26.34 -2.13 5.16
N LEU A 200 25.93 -3.33 4.74
CA LEU A 200 26.80 -4.51 4.73
C LEU A 200 27.92 -4.42 3.67
N GLY A 201 27.89 -3.42 2.77
CA GLY A 201 28.96 -3.16 1.80
C GLY A 201 29.01 -4.14 0.62
N TYR A 202 28.23 -5.22 0.63
CA TYR A 202 28.19 -6.19 -0.46
C TYR A 202 27.26 -5.79 -1.62
N SER A 203 26.63 -4.61 -1.54
CA SER A 203 25.72 -4.07 -2.58
C SER A 203 26.28 -2.87 -3.36
N GLY A 204 27.58 -2.59 -3.25
CA GLY A 204 28.25 -1.57 -4.08
C GLY A 204 28.23 -1.93 -5.57
N SER A 205 28.02 -0.92 -6.40
CA SER A 205 27.95 -0.95 -7.88
C SER A 205 29.05 -1.81 -8.51
N GLU A 206 28.62 -2.77 -9.35
CA GLU A 206 29.25 -3.61 -10.39
C GLU A 206 30.77 -3.87 -10.51
N GLN A 207 31.70 -3.19 -9.82
CA GLN A 207 33.14 -3.31 -10.15
C GLN A 207 34.12 -3.25 -8.97
N HIS A 208 33.67 -3.17 -7.72
CA HIS A 208 34.60 -3.08 -6.60
C HIS A 208 34.65 -4.39 -5.82
N LEU A 209 35.82 -5.02 -5.86
CA LEU A 209 36.22 -6.19 -5.09
C LEU A 209 35.76 -6.03 -3.62
N PRO A 210 35.14 -7.05 -2.98
CA PRO A 210 34.69 -6.94 -1.59
C PRO A 210 35.88 -6.56 -0.71
N THR A 211 35.90 -5.32 -0.22
CA THR A 211 37.03 -4.78 0.57
C THR A 211 37.11 -5.38 1.97
N LYS A 212 36.10 -6.17 2.37
CA LYS A 212 36.06 -6.91 3.63
C LYS A 212 36.08 -8.41 3.35
N THR A 213 37.21 -9.04 3.65
CA THR A 213 37.30 -10.49 3.85
C THR A 213 36.46 -10.84 5.06
N LEU A 214 35.38 -11.58 4.85
CA LEU A 214 34.53 -12.07 5.94
C LEU A 214 35.16 -13.35 6.52
N PRO A 215 35.40 -13.42 7.84
CA PRO A 215 35.77 -14.66 8.50
C PRO A 215 34.73 -15.76 8.25
N HIS A 216 35.16 -17.01 8.04
CA HIS A 216 34.28 -18.14 7.72
C HIS A 216 33.29 -18.53 8.83
N ASP A 217 33.48 -17.99 10.02
CA ASP A 217 32.73 -18.25 11.25
C ASP A 217 31.74 -17.13 11.59
N VAL A 218 31.58 -16.09 10.77
CA VAL A 218 30.65 -14.98 11.05
C VAL A 218 29.54 -14.91 10.02
N CYS A 219 28.29 -14.73 10.48
CA CYS A 219 27.15 -14.55 9.59
C CYS A 219 27.21 -13.18 8.92
N CYS A 220 27.21 -13.10 7.59
CA CYS A 220 27.33 -11.80 6.89
C CYS A 220 26.13 -10.85 7.08
N ILE A 221 24.98 -11.36 7.54
CA ILE A 221 23.74 -10.58 7.68
C ILE A 221 23.71 -9.92 9.05
N CYS A 222 23.92 -10.71 10.12
CA CYS A 222 23.89 -10.19 11.49
C CYS A 222 25.29 -9.90 12.04
N GLY A 223 26.39 -10.32 11.45
CA GLY A 223 27.72 -10.08 12.00
C GLY A 223 28.04 -10.81 13.32
N ASP A 224 27.16 -11.70 13.78
CA ASP A 224 27.42 -12.59 14.93
C ASP A 224 28.06 -13.91 14.44
N GLY A 225 28.82 -14.58 15.33
CA GLY A 225 29.43 -15.88 15.07
C GLY A 225 28.41 -16.99 14.78
N LEU A 226 28.73 -17.88 13.84
CA LEU A 226 27.93 -19.03 13.40
C LEU A 226 28.09 -20.25 14.33
N GLY A 227 29.14 -20.27 15.15
CA GLY A 227 29.41 -21.31 16.13
C GLY A 227 29.40 -20.74 17.55
N ASN A 228 28.67 -21.38 18.46
CA ASN A 228 28.87 -21.16 19.90
C ASN A 228 30.10 -21.96 20.33
N GLU A 229 31.13 -21.26 20.83
CA GLU A 229 32.20 -21.87 21.64
C GLU A 229 31.69 -22.24 23.06
N ASP A 230 30.49 -21.78 23.44
CA ASP A 230 29.89 -22.05 24.74
C ASP A 230 29.02 -23.31 24.77
N ALA A 231 29.43 -24.30 25.57
CA ALA A 231 28.75 -25.59 25.77
C ALA A 231 27.32 -25.48 26.34
N ASN A 232 26.90 -24.30 26.84
CA ASN A 232 25.61 -24.06 27.49
C ASN A 232 24.66 -23.13 26.69
N ALA A 233 25.07 -22.62 25.53
CA ALA A 233 24.23 -21.73 24.72
C ALA A 233 23.51 -22.52 23.62
N VAL A 234 22.17 -22.42 23.58
CA VAL A 234 21.30 -23.07 22.58
C VAL A 234 21.85 -22.81 21.17
N ARG A 235 22.28 -23.87 20.47
CA ARG A 235 22.78 -23.78 19.09
C ARG A 235 21.71 -23.19 18.20
N GLU A 236 21.98 -22.04 17.60
CA GLU A 236 21.11 -21.50 16.57
C GLU A 236 21.27 -22.31 15.29
N PRO A 237 20.17 -22.70 14.62
CA PRO A 237 20.26 -23.48 13.39
C PRO A 237 20.94 -22.65 12.29
N THR A 238 21.97 -23.21 11.67
CA THR A 238 22.65 -22.64 10.50
C THR A 238 22.12 -23.27 9.22
N HIS A 239 22.11 -22.50 8.13
CA HIS A 239 21.72 -22.96 6.81
C HIS A 239 22.83 -22.65 5.80
N LYS A 240 23.22 -23.66 5.03
CA LYS A 240 24.26 -23.57 4.00
C LYS A 240 23.60 -23.46 2.62
N LEU A 241 23.99 -22.45 1.84
CA LEU A 241 23.48 -22.24 0.48
C LEU A 241 24.24 -23.09 -0.55
N SER A 242 23.73 -23.16 -1.79
CA SER A 242 24.39 -23.79 -2.95
C SER A 242 25.81 -23.24 -3.18
N CYS A 243 25.95 -21.93 -3.02
CA CYS A 243 27.19 -21.16 -3.10
C CYS A 243 28.16 -21.41 -1.93
N GLN A 244 27.89 -22.41 -1.08
CA GLN A 244 28.67 -22.83 0.09
C GLN A 244 28.75 -21.83 1.26
N HIS A 245 28.16 -20.63 1.14
CA HIS A 245 28.08 -19.67 2.24
C HIS A 245 27.10 -20.13 3.33
N VAL A 246 27.50 -19.95 4.59
CA VAL A 246 26.73 -20.38 5.77
C VAL A 246 26.18 -19.16 6.51
N PHE A 247 24.91 -19.22 6.88
CA PHE A 247 24.21 -18.16 7.60
C PHE A 247 23.37 -18.74 8.74
N HIS A 248 22.98 -17.92 9.71
CA HIS A 248 21.89 -18.28 10.60
C HIS A 248 20.60 -18.52 9.79
N ALA A 249 19.90 -19.63 10.03
CA ALA A 249 18.69 -20.00 9.31
C ALA A 249 17.62 -18.91 9.41
N THR A 250 17.54 -18.21 10.55
CA THR A 250 16.61 -17.09 10.76
C THR A 250 17.00 -15.84 9.95
N CYS A 251 18.29 -15.56 9.82
CA CYS A 251 18.79 -14.39 9.08
C CYS A 251 18.59 -14.57 7.57
N ILE A 252 18.99 -15.72 7.02
CA ILE A 252 18.82 -15.98 5.59
C ILE A 252 17.34 -16.12 5.21
N ARG A 253 16.51 -16.72 6.07
CA ARG A 253 15.07 -16.75 5.87
C ARG A 253 14.46 -15.35 5.90
N GLY A 254 14.89 -14.49 6.82
CA GLY A 254 14.46 -13.09 6.89
C GLY A 254 14.80 -12.32 5.60
N TRP A 255 16.04 -12.50 5.12
CA TRP A 255 16.51 -11.92 3.86
C TRP A 255 15.70 -12.37 2.64
N CYS A 256 15.53 -13.69 2.47
CA CYS A 256 14.86 -14.25 1.30
C CYS A 256 13.33 -14.10 1.33
N VAL A 257 12.70 -14.44 2.46
CA VAL A 257 11.23 -14.49 2.55
C VAL A 257 10.65 -13.11 2.86
N VAL A 258 11.15 -12.44 3.91
CA VAL A 258 10.58 -11.16 4.37
C VAL A 258 11.10 -10.00 3.52
N GLY A 259 12.41 -9.96 3.29
CA GLY A 259 13.09 -8.95 2.47
C GLY A 259 12.91 -9.14 0.96
N LYS A 260 12.35 -10.29 0.52
CA LYS A 260 12.16 -10.67 -0.89
C LYS A 260 13.45 -10.56 -1.72
N LYS A 261 14.58 -10.98 -1.16
CA LYS A 261 15.87 -11.02 -1.85
C LYS A 261 16.23 -12.44 -2.25
N ASP A 262 16.36 -12.68 -3.55
CA ASP A 262 16.64 -13.99 -4.13
C ASP A 262 18.14 -14.21 -4.43
N MET A 263 19.01 -13.35 -3.90
CA MET A 263 20.46 -13.42 -4.10
C MET A 263 21.19 -13.59 -2.77
N CYS A 264 22.28 -14.35 -2.79
CA CYS A 264 23.19 -14.49 -1.65
C CYS A 264 23.74 -13.10 -1.28
N PRO A 265 23.64 -12.67 0.00
CA PRO A 265 24.12 -11.35 0.38
C PRO A 265 25.65 -11.18 0.24
N PHE A 266 26.41 -12.28 0.13
CA PHE A 266 27.87 -12.23 -0.04
C PHE A 266 28.30 -12.32 -1.52
N CYS A 267 28.01 -13.43 -2.20
CA CYS A 267 28.48 -13.68 -3.58
C CYS A 267 27.48 -13.29 -4.68
N ARG A 268 26.26 -12.86 -4.31
CA ARG A 268 25.16 -12.56 -5.24
C ARG A 268 24.69 -13.72 -6.14
N GLU A 269 25.11 -14.95 -5.86
CA GLU A 269 24.55 -16.12 -6.51
C GLU A 269 23.06 -16.27 -6.16
N LYS A 270 22.25 -16.66 -7.14
CA LYS A 270 20.82 -16.84 -6.95
C LYS A 270 20.57 -17.99 -5.98
N VAL A 271 19.70 -17.75 -5.01
CA VAL A 271 19.33 -18.72 -3.97
C VAL A 271 18.07 -19.46 -4.41
N ASP A 272 18.06 -20.78 -4.22
CA ASP A 272 16.83 -21.56 -4.36
C ASP A 272 15.85 -21.21 -3.24
N LEU A 273 14.72 -20.60 -3.62
CA LEU A 273 13.68 -20.17 -2.69
C LEU A 273 12.76 -21.33 -2.28
N GLU A 274 12.75 -22.45 -3.02
CA GLU A 274 11.88 -23.59 -2.71
C GLU A 274 12.27 -24.25 -1.40
N THR A 275 13.57 -24.28 -1.09
CA THR A 275 14.12 -24.75 0.19
C THR A 275 13.51 -24.02 1.42
N PHE A 276 13.00 -22.79 1.26
CA PHE A 276 12.39 -22.02 2.34
C PHE A 276 10.84 -22.10 2.38
N LYS A 277 10.19 -22.71 1.38
CA LYS A 277 8.74 -22.90 1.32
C LYS A 277 8.35 -24.14 2.11
N GLN A 278 8.16 -23.97 3.42
CA GLN A 278 7.87 -25.12 4.29
C GLN A 278 6.37 -25.49 4.38
N ASN A 279 5.43 -24.71 3.81
CA ASN A 279 4.01 -24.82 4.19
C ASN A 279 2.98 -24.70 3.04
N PRO A 280 1.93 -25.56 2.99
CA PRO A 280 0.81 -25.48 2.03
C PRO A 280 0.00 -24.16 2.06
N TRP A 281 0.14 -23.41 3.15
CA TRP A 281 -0.50 -22.11 3.41
C TRP A 281 -0.01 -20.99 2.48
N ASP A 282 1.09 -21.19 1.73
CA ASP A 282 1.61 -20.24 0.73
C ASP A 282 0.58 -19.88 -0.36
N LYS A 283 -0.36 -20.79 -0.69
CA LYS A 283 -1.44 -20.50 -1.65
C LYS A 283 -2.45 -19.48 -1.12
N GLN A 284 -2.72 -19.48 0.19
CA GLN A 284 -3.63 -18.52 0.80
C GLN A 284 -2.97 -17.15 0.97
N GLU A 285 -1.65 -17.12 1.20
CA GLU A 285 -0.87 -15.89 1.16
C GLU A 285 -0.85 -15.26 -0.25
N LEU A 286 -0.91 -16.06 -1.31
CA LEU A 286 -0.96 -15.55 -2.69
C LEU A 286 -2.19 -14.67 -2.95
N PHE A 287 -3.38 -15.08 -2.49
CA PHE A 287 -4.59 -14.27 -2.62
C PHE A 287 -4.45 -12.91 -1.93
N TYR A 288 -3.89 -12.91 -0.71
CA TYR A 288 -3.61 -11.67 0.03
C TYR A 288 -2.59 -10.78 -0.68
N VAL A 289 -1.51 -11.36 -1.19
CA VAL A 289 -0.49 -10.61 -1.96
C VAL A 289 -1.11 -9.99 -3.21
N THR A 290 -1.94 -10.73 -3.93
CA THR A 290 -2.67 -10.22 -5.10
C THR A 290 -3.62 -9.07 -4.71
N ALA A 291 -4.37 -9.22 -3.62
CA ALA A 291 -5.25 -8.16 -3.12
C ALA A 291 -4.47 -6.88 -2.74
N ILE A 292 -3.28 -7.01 -2.15
CA ILE A 292 -2.39 -5.88 -1.87
C ILE A 292 -1.95 -5.18 -3.17
N GLU A 293 -1.59 -5.91 -4.22
CA GLU A 293 -1.18 -5.31 -5.49
C GLU A 293 -2.36 -4.61 -6.19
N TYR A 294 -3.59 -5.12 -6.08
CA TYR A 294 -4.78 -4.39 -6.51
C TYR A 294 -5.00 -3.11 -5.70
N MET A 295 -4.88 -3.16 -4.38
CA MET A 295 -4.97 -1.96 -3.54
C MET A 295 -3.92 -0.92 -3.93
N ARG A 296 -2.69 -1.36 -4.21
CA ARG A 296 -1.63 -0.49 -4.71
C ARG A 296 -2.03 0.16 -6.02
N PHE A 297 -2.63 -0.58 -6.96
CA PHE A 297 -3.10 -0.03 -8.23
C PHE A 297 -4.19 1.04 -8.05
N PHE A 298 -5.10 0.85 -7.09
CA PHE A 298 -6.15 1.85 -6.79
C PHE A 298 -5.59 3.12 -6.14
N ILE A 299 -4.59 3.01 -5.26
CA ILE A 299 -4.05 4.16 -4.51
C ILE A 299 -2.93 4.87 -5.28
N ALA A 300 -2.01 4.11 -5.84
CA ALA A 300 -0.94 4.61 -6.68
C ALA A 300 -1.31 4.28 -8.13
N PHE A 301 -1.48 5.30 -8.96
CA PHE A 301 -1.67 5.21 -10.41
C PHE A 301 -0.53 4.42 -11.07
N LYS A 302 -0.55 3.10 -10.93
CA LYS A 302 0.35 2.19 -11.61
C LYS A 302 -0.33 1.89 -12.94
N ALA A 303 0.17 2.48 -14.02
CA ALA A 303 -0.14 1.98 -15.35
C ALA A 303 0.24 0.48 -15.41
N SER A 304 -0.69 -0.37 -15.80
CA SER A 304 -0.46 -1.80 -15.96
C SER A 304 0.60 -2.03 -17.04
N ASP A 305 1.77 -2.54 -16.66
CA ASP A 305 2.51 -3.43 -17.55
C ASP A 305 1.83 -4.79 -17.45
N SER A 306 0.76 -4.99 -18.22
CA SER A 306 0.38 -6.32 -18.68
C SER A 306 1.29 -6.67 -19.85
N GLY A 307 2.55 -6.97 -19.53
CA GLY A 307 3.51 -7.60 -20.43
C GLY A 307 3.77 -9.00 -19.92
N GLY A 308 2.96 -9.95 -20.38
CA GLY A 308 3.40 -11.33 -20.56
C GLY A 308 4.30 -11.41 -21.78
#